data_AF-A0A354J2Z1-F1
#
_entry.id   AF-A0A354J2Z1-F1
#
_cell.length_a   1.000
_cell.length_b   1.000
_cell.length_c   1.000
_cell.angle_alpha   90.00
_cell.angle_beta   90.00
_cell.angle_gamma   90.00
#
_symmetry.space_group_name_H-M   'P 1'
#
loop_
_entity.id
_entity.type
_entity.pdbx_description
1 polymer ?
#
loop_
_entity_poly.entity_id
_entity_poly.type
_entity_poly.pdbx_seq_one_letter_code
_entity_poly.pdbx_strand_id
1 'polypeptide(L)'
;MINMNEVIETNKMIQQENLDVRTITLGISLLDCIDPDLARLNQKVYEKITSVAKDLVSTGNKIQRKYGIPIVNKRISVTPIALIGAAACHSPEDFVTIAKTLDKAAKEVGVNFIGGYSALVSKAMTTSDELLIRSIPSALDQTERVCSSVNVGSTKTGIDMNAVKL
;
A
#
# COMPACT_ATOMS: atom_id res chain seq x y z
N MET A 1 2.94 -27.40 5.53
CA MET A 1 3.95 -27.42 4.46
C MET A 1 3.27 -28.08 3.27
N ILE A 2 3.29 -27.46 2.09
CA ILE A 2 2.51 -27.94 0.93
C ILE A 2 3.14 -29.24 0.40
N ASN A 3 2.33 -30.28 0.18
CA ASN A 3 2.79 -31.58 -0.32
C ASN A 3 2.58 -31.72 -1.85
N MET A 4 3.23 -32.70 -2.48
CA MET A 4 3.16 -32.87 -3.94
C MET A 4 1.74 -33.23 -4.41
N ASN A 5 0.97 -33.96 -3.61
CA ASN A 5 -0.40 -34.34 -3.96
C ASN A 5 -1.31 -33.09 -4.04
N GLU A 6 -1.17 -32.15 -3.10
CA GLU A 6 -1.90 -30.87 -3.10
C GLU A 6 -1.56 -30.03 -4.35
N VAL A 7 -0.30 -30.06 -4.81
CA VAL A 7 0.10 -29.37 -6.05
C VAL A 7 -0.56 -30.01 -7.27
N ILE A 8 -0.62 -31.34 -7.33
CA ILE A 8 -1.26 -32.07 -8.42
C ILE A 8 -2.77 -31.80 -8.44
N GLU A 9 -3.43 -31.83 -7.28
CA GLU A 9 -4.85 -31.51 -7.15
C GLU A 9 -5.15 -30.07 -7.58
N THR A 10 -4.32 -29.11 -7.16
CA THR A 10 -4.48 -27.70 -7.54
C THR A 10 -4.33 -27.51 -9.05
N ASN A 11 -3.34 -28.16 -9.68
CA ASN A 11 -3.19 -28.12 -11.14
C ASN A 11 -4.41 -28.70 -11.86
N LYS A 12 -5.01 -29.78 -11.32
CA LYS A 12 -6.23 -30.37 -11.88
C LYS A 12 -7.41 -29.40 -11.76
N MET A 13 -7.57 -28.72 -10.63
CA MET A 13 -8.61 -27.68 -10.47
C MET A 13 -8.43 -26.55 -11.47
N ILE A 14 -7.20 -26.05 -11.66
CA ILE A 14 -6.89 -24.98 -12.62
C ILE A 14 -7.26 -25.36 -14.06
N GLN A 15 -7.10 -26.64 -14.43
CA GLN A 15 -7.43 -27.12 -15.77
C GLN A 15 -8.92 -27.36 -15.98
N GLN A 16 -9.64 -27.77 -14.93
CA GLN A 16 -11.05 -28.14 -14.99
C GLN A 16 -11.99 -26.97 -14.69
N GLU A 17 -11.51 -25.98 -13.93
CA GLU A 17 -12.26 -24.83 -13.44
C GLU A 17 -11.66 -23.52 -13.98
N ASN A 18 -12.50 -22.58 -14.42
CA ASN A 18 -12.06 -21.28 -14.97
C ASN A 18 -11.70 -20.28 -13.85
N LEU A 19 -10.66 -20.59 -13.08
CA LEU A 19 -10.22 -19.79 -11.95
C LEU A 19 -9.48 -18.50 -12.39
N ASP A 20 -9.60 -17.44 -11.59
CA ASP A 20 -8.86 -16.20 -11.73
C ASP A 20 -8.22 -15.74 -10.41
N VAL A 21 -7.09 -15.04 -10.51
CA VAL A 21 -6.46 -14.38 -9.35
C VAL A 21 -6.82 -12.91 -9.38
N ARG A 22 -7.68 -12.49 -8.43
CA ARG A 22 -8.12 -11.10 -8.31
C ARG A 22 -6.96 -10.12 -8.11
N THR A 23 -5.98 -10.46 -7.27
CA THR A 23 -4.82 -9.61 -7.00
C THR A 23 -3.64 -10.39 -6.46
N ILE A 24 -2.43 -9.94 -6.80
CA ILE A 24 -1.22 -10.21 -6.02
C ILE A 24 -0.80 -8.90 -5.36
N THR A 25 -0.57 -8.91 -4.06
CA THR A 25 -0.17 -7.73 -3.30
C THR A 25 1.18 -7.96 -2.63
N LEU A 26 2.12 -7.06 -2.85
CA LEU A 26 3.41 -7.03 -2.16
C LEU A 26 3.35 -6.04 -1.00
N GLY A 27 3.57 -6.52 0.22
CA GLY A 27 3.69 -5.68 1.40
C GLY A 27 5.13 -5.20 1.61
N ILE A 28 5.35 -3.89 1.76
CA ILE A 28 6.67 -3.29 1.97
C ILE A 28 6.67 -2.47 3.27
N SER A 29 7.53 -2.83 4.21
CA SER A 29 7.77 -2.01 5.41
C SER A 29 8.58 -0.77 5.04
N LEU A 30 8.16 0.40 5.52
CA LEU A 30 8.84 1.69 5.32
C LEU A 30 9.43 2.26 6.62
N LEU A 31 9.46 1.49 7.71
CA LEU A 31 9.95 1.98 9.02
C LEU A 31 11.43 2.39 9.00
N ASP A 32 12.25 1.72 8.19
CA ASP A 32 13.66 2.06 7.93
C ASP A 32 13.83 3.26 6.98
N CYS A 33 12.76 3.73 6.34
CA CYS A 33 12.76 4.94 5.53
C CYS A 33 12.54 6.21 6.35
N ILE A 34 12.25 6.10 7.66
CA ILE A 34 12.06 7.25 8.54
C ILE A 34 13.33 8.12 8.53
N ASP A 35 13.13 9.42 8.34
CA ASP A 35 14.15 10.45 8.39
C ASP A 35 13.47 11.74 8.83
N PRO A 36 14.09 12.59 9.67
CA PRO A 36 13.52 13.90 10.03
C PRO A 36 13.48 14.87 8.84
N ASP A 37 14.31 14.66 7.80
CA ASP A 37 14.24 15.43 6.57
C ASP A 37 13.24 14.81 5.58
N LEU A 38 12.21 15.58 5.22
CA LEU A 38 11.13 15.13 4.33
C LEU A 38 11.63 14.72 2.94
N ALA A 39 12.63 15.42 2.38
CA ALA A 39 13.17 15.10 1.07
C ALA A 39 13.92 13.76 1.10
N ARG A 40 14.72 13.51 2.15
CA ARG A 40 15.39 12.23 2.37
C ARG A 40 14.41 11.10 2.63
N LEU A 41 13.35 11.34 3.41
CA LEU A 41 12.28 10.37 3.62
C LEU A 41 11.65 9.96 2.28
N ASN A 42 11.25 10.94 1.47
CA ASN A 42 10.68 10.71 0.13
C ASN A 42 11.64 9.92 -0.77
N GLN A 43 12.93 10.28 -0.78
CA GLN A 43 13.95 9.55 -1.54
C GLN A 43 14.04 8.09 -1.10
N LYS A 44 14.18 7.81 0.20
CA LYS A 44 14.28 6.44 0.73
C LYS A 44 13.04 5.62 0.41
N VAL A 45 11.84 6.20 0.54
CA VAL A 45 10.57 5.54 0.20
C VAL A 45 10.54 5.15 -1.29
N TYR A 46 10.89 6.08 -2.17
CA TYR A 46 10.93 5.83 -3.61
C TYR A 46 11.92 4.71 -3.98
N GLU A 47 13.17 4.82 -3.50
CA GLU A 47 14.22 3.85 -3.77
C GLU A 47 13.86 2.46 -3.25
N LYS A 48 13.30 2.38 -2.04
CA LYS A 48 12.89 1.10 -1.45
C LYS A 48 11.78 0.43 -2.24
N ILE A 49 10.71 1.17 -2.57
CA ILE A 49 9.59 0.59 -3.32
C ILE A 49 10.04 0.13 -4.70
N THR A 50 10.76 0.98 -5.44
CA THR A 50 11.22 0.66 -6.80
C THR A 50 12.22 -0.50 -6.81
N SER A 51 13.12 -0.58 -5.84
CA SER A 51 14.08 -1.68 -5.72
C SER A 51 13.42 -3.02 -5.37
N VAL A 52 12.54 -3.03 -4.36
CA VAL A 52 11.91 -4.26 -3.86
C VAL A 52 10.86 -4.79 -4.83
N ALA A 53 10.10 -3.90 -5.49
CA ALA A 53 8.98 -4.29 -6.34
C ALA A 53 9.33 -4.39 -7.83
N LYS A 54 10.57 -4.12 -8.25
CA LYS A 54 11.01 -4.10 -9.67
C LYS A 54 10.54 -5.29 -10.52
N ASP A 55 10.50 -6.49 -9.93
CA ASP A 55 10.17 -7.73 -10.64
C ASP A 55 8.71 -8.18 -10.43
N LEU A 56 7.89 -7.44 -9.68
CA LEU A 56 6.54 -7.85 -9.29
C LEU A 56 5.64 -8.08 -10.52
N VAL A 57 5.59 -7.12 -11.43
CA VAL A 57 4.74 -7.18 -12.63
C VAL A 57 5.28 -8.23 -13.62
N SER A 58 6.59 -8.25 -13.84
CA SER A 58 7.23 -9.18 -14.78
C SER A 58 7.04 -10.64 -14.32
N THR A 59 7.18 -10.88 -13.01
CA THR A 59 6.97 -12.19 -12.38
C THR A 59 5.50 -12.59 -12.42
N GLY A 60 4.58 -11.68 -12.09
CA GLY A 60 3.14 -11.93 -12.21
C GLY A 60 2.75 -12.34 -13.64
N ASN A 61 3.25 -11.63 -14.65
CA ASN A 61 2.97 -11.96 -16.06
C ASN A 61 3.61 -13.29 -16.51
N LYS A 62 4.76 -13.68 -15.95
CA LYS A 62 5.36 -15.01 -16.17
C LYS A 62 4.48 -16.12 -15.57
N ILE A 63 3.96 -15.93 -14.35
CA ILE A 63 3.06 -16.88 -13.68
C ILE A 63 1.78 -17.05 -14.49
N GLN A 64 1.15 -15.95 -14.91
CA GLN A 64 -0.06 -15.97 -15.75
C GLN A 64 0.14 -16.79 -17.04
N ARG A 65 1.27 -16.59 -17.74
CA ARG A 65 1.60 -17.37 -18.94
C ARG A 65 1.87 -18.85 -18.66
N LYS A 66 2.52 -19.17 -17.54
CA LYS A 66 2.90 -20.54 -17.18
C LYS A 66 1.69 -21.39 -16.81
N TYR A 67 0.73 -20.83 -16.09
CA TYR A 67 -0.42 -21.57 -15.56
C TYR A 67 -1.73 -21.31 -16.33
N GLY A 68 -1.75 -20.37 -17.27
CA GLY A 68 -2.95 -20.03 -18.04
C GLY A 68 -4.04 -19.31 -17.23
N ILE A 69 -3.73 -18.83 -16.02
CA ILE A 69 -4.68 -18.17 -15.11
C ILE A 69 -4.51 -16.65 -15.19
N PRO A 70 -5.58 -15.88 -15.43
CA PRO A 70 -5.51 -14.42 -15.44
C PRO A 70 -5.22 -13.88 -14.03
N ILE A 71 -4.27 -12.94 -13.95
CA ILE A 71 -3.98 -12.18 -12.74
C ILE A 71 -4.40 -10.73 -12.96
N VAL A 72 -5.58 -10.39 -12.43
CA VAL A 72 -6.29 -9.14 -12.74
C VAL A 72 -5.52 -7.92 -12.22
N ASN A 73 -5.02 -7.98 -10.98
CA ASN A 73 -4.32 -6.86 -10.37
C ASN A 73 -2.96 -7.24 -9.78
N LYS A 74 -2.02 -6.30 -9.84
CA LYS A 74 -0.75 -6.31 -9.09
C LYS A 74 -0.70 -5.03 -8.26
N ARG A 75 -0.58 -5.16 -6.95
CA ARG A 75 -0.70 -4.06 -5.99
C ARG A 75 0.46 -4.04 -5.01
N ILE A 76 0.67 -2.89 -4.39
CA ILE A 76 1.59 -2.73 -3.26
C ILE A 76 0.79 -2.25 -2.05
N SER A 77 1.15 -2.72 -0.86
CA SER A 77 0.73 -2.11 0.39
C SER A 77 1.96 -1.70 1.20
N VAL A 78 1.91 -0.53 1.84
CA VAL A 78 3.00 -0.01 2.64
C VAL A 78 2.59 0.21 4.10
N THR A 79 3.58 0.42 4.97
CA THR A 79 3.38 0.89 6.34
C THR A 79 2.49 2.14 6.34
N PRO A 80 1.52 2.27 7.28
CA PRO A 80 0.68 3.47 7.39
C PRO A 80 1.51 4.75 7.36
N ILE A 81 1.26 5.60 6.37
CA ILE A 81 2.08 6.81 6.16
C ILE A 81 2.04 7.76 7.36
N ALA A 82 0.97 7.75 8.17
CA ALA A 82 0.89 8.57 9.38
C ALA A 82 2.01 8.24 10.38
N LEU A 83 2.49 6.99 10.40
CA LEU A 83 3.58 6.56 11.29
C LEU A 83 4.95 7.03 10.81
N ILE A 84 5.21 6.96 9.50
CA ILE A 84 6.51 7.35 8.96
C ILE A 84 6.62 8.88 8.81
N GLY A 85 5.51 9.54 8.45
CA GLY A 85 5.43 10.99 8.31
C GLY A 85 5.55 11.72 9.64
N ALA A 86 5.28 11.06 10.76
CA ALA A 86 5.37 11.67 12.10
C ALA A 86 6.74 12.28 12.43
N ALA A 87 7.81 11.80 11.78
CA ALA A 87 9.17 12.30 12.01
C ALA A 87 9.50 13.57 11.22
N ALA A 88 8.82 13.86 10.10
CA ALA A 88 9.21 14.88 9.13
C ALA A 88 8.07 15.82 8.67
N CYS A 89 6.81 15.42 8.83
CA CYS A 89 5.67 16.18 8.35
C CYS A 89 5.14 17.10 9.47
N HIS A 90 4.97 18.37 9.13
CA HIS A 90 4.46 19.40 10.03
C HIS A 90 3.18 20.07 9.50
N SER A 91 2.80 19.75 8.25
CA SER A 91 1.62 20.25 7.56
C SER A 91 0.95 19.16 6.72
N PRO A 92 -0.34 19.29 6.34
CA PRO A 92 -0.98 18.38 5.40
C PRO A 92 -0.28 18.33 4.04
N GLU A 93 0.30 19.45 3.59
CA GLU A 93 1.02 19.56 2.33
C GLU A 93 2.27 18.66 2.29
N ASP A 94 2.94 18.48 3.44
CA ASP A 94 4.08 17.57 3.55
C ASP A 94 3.67 16.13 3.25
N PHE A 95 2.53 15.69 3.77
CA PHE A 95 1.98 14.36 3.48
C PHE A 95 1.61 14.19 2.01
N VAL A 96 1.11 15.24 1.35
CA VAL A 96 0.84 15.22 -0.10
C VAL A 96 2.13 14.93 -0.89
N THR A 97 3.29 15.42 -0.44
CA THR A 97 4.57 15.08 -1.10
C THR A 97 4.90 13.60 -1.02
N ILE A 98 4.57 12.95 0.11
CA ILE A 98 4.73 11.51 0.27
C ILE A 98 3.77 10.76 -0.66
N ALA A 99 2.51 11.18 -0.74
CA ALA A 99 1.54 10.61 -1.68
C ALA A 99 2.04 10.67 -3.13
N LYS A 100 2.56 11.83 -3.57
CA LYS A 100 3.16 11.97 -4.92
C LYS A 100 4.34 11.03 -5.12
N THR A 101 5.15 10.84 -4.09
CA THR A 101 6.29 9.91 -4.12
C THR A 101 5.84 8.46 -4.28
N LEU A 102 4.79 8.05 -3.55
CA LEU A 102 4.18 6.72 -3.69
C LEU A 102 3.60 6.52 -5.10
N ASP A 103 2.88 7.52 -5.62
CA ASP A 103 2.30 7.48 -6.97
C ASP A 103 3.38 7.33 -8.04
N LYS A 104 4.47 8.11 -7.92
CA LYS A 104 5.64 8.02 -8.80
C LYS A 104 6.26 6.62 -8.76
N ALA A 105 6.48 6.06 -7.57
CA ALA A 105 7.03 4.71 -7.42
C ALA A 105 6.09 3.63 -7.99
N ALA A 106 4.78 3.77 -7.78
CA ALA A 106 3.77 2.86 -8.33
C ALA A 106 3.71 2.92 -9.86
N LYS A 107 3.88 4.12 -10.44
CA LYS A 107 4.00 4.36 -11.88
C LYS A 107 5.23 3.67 -12.46
N GLU A 108 6.39 3.87 -11.85
CA GLU A 108 7.66 3.28 -12.26
C GLU A 108 7.62 1.75 -12.27
N VAL A 109 7.10 1.13 -11.21
CA VAL A 109 7.04 -0.35 -11.10
C VAL A 109 5.92 -0.94 -11.98
N GLY A 110 4.97 -0.13 -12.41
CA GLY A 110 3.86 -0.56 -13.26
C GLY A 110 2.74 -1.30 -12.52
N VAL A 111 2.58 -1.07 -11.21
CA VAL A 111 1.48 -1.65 -10.43
C VAL A 111 0.18 -0.87 -10.60
N ASN A 112 -0.96 -1.52 -10.36
CA ASN A 112 -2.29 -0.90 -10.49
C ASN A 112 -2.53 0.13 -9.38
N PHE A 113 -2.26 -0.27 -8.13
CA PHE A 113 -2.52 0.56 -6.96
C PHE A 113 -1.45 0.35 -5.88
N ILE A 114 -1.19 1.41 -5.12
CA ILE A 114 -0.41 1.39 -3.91
C ILE A 114 -1.26 1.89 -2.73
N GLY A 115 -1.51 1.00 -1.78
CA GLY A 115 -2.23 1.31 -0.55
C GLY A 115 -1.29 1.54 0.62
N GLY A 116 -1.77 2.19 1.67
CA GLY A 116 -1.01 2.44 2.89
C GLY A 116 -0.86 3.93 3.22
N TYR A 117 -1.39 4.83 2.37
CA TYR A 117 -1.63 6.21 2.74
C TYR A 117 -2.72 6.29 3.82
N SER A 118 -2.35 5.92 5.04
CA SER A 118 -3.29 5.48 6.05
C SER A 118 -2.93 5.98 7.44
N ALA A 119 -3.96 6.11 8.27
CA ALA A 119 -3.87 6.41 9.71
C ALA A 119 -4.66 5.38 10.52
N LEU A 120 -4.20 5.12 11.75
CA LEU A 120 -4.84 4.19 12.68
C LEU A 120 -5.22 4.95 13.96
N VAL A 121 -6.49 5.33 14.06
CA VAL A 121 -6.95 6.34 15.03
C VAL A 121 -8.04 5.81 15.97
N SER A 122 -8.15 4.48 16.08
CA SER A 122 -9.13 3.81 16.93
C SER A 122 -8.93 4.03 18.44
N LYS A 123 -7.86 4.73 18.86
CA LYS A 123 -7.52 5.08 20.24
C LYS A 123 -7.14 6.56 20.39
N ALA A 124 -7.83 7.45 19.67
CA ALA A 124 -7.47 8.85 19.47
C ALA A 124 -6.41 9.06 18.37
N MET A 125 -6.49 10.24 17.76
CA MET A 125 -5.54 10.74 16.76
C MET A 125 -4.31 11.34 17.43
N THR A 126 -3.13 11.04 16.89
CA THR A 126 -1.94 11.90 17.10
C THR A 126 -2.00 13.10 16.16
N THR A 127 -1.14 14.11 16.39
CA THR A 127 -0.99 15.24 15.46
C THR A 127 -0.66 14.77 14.05
N SER A 128 0.20 13.75 13.91
CA SER A 128 0.57 13.17 12.63
C SER A 128 -0.64 12.53 11.93
N ASP A 129 -1.48 11.81 12.68
CA ASP A 129 -2.68 11.19 12.12
C ASP A 129 -3.66 12.24 11.60
N GLU A 130 -3.91 13.32 12.36
CA GLU A 130 -4.81 14.40 11.94
C GLU A 130 -4.29 15.09 10.68
N LEU A 131 -2.99 15.42 10.63
CA LEU A 131 -2.36 16.02 9.46
C LEU A 131 -2.48 15.12 8.22
N LEU A 132 -2.26 13.81 8.38
CA LEU A 132 -2.47 12.86 7.29
C LEU A 132 -3.93 12.84 6.86
N ILE A 133 -4.89 12.74 7.78
CA ILE A 133 -6.33 12.66 7.42
C ILE A 133 -6.74 13.92 6.64
N ARG A 134 -6.34 15.10 7.11
CA ARG A 134 -6.62 16.38 6.43
C ARG A 134 -5.98 16.50 5.05
N SER A 135 -4.87 15.81 4.81
CA SER A 135 -4.19 15.80 3.51
C SER A 135 -4.88 14.90 2.46
N ILE A 136 -5.75 13.97 2.87
CA ILE A 136 -6.35 12.95 1.98
C ILE A 136 -7.03 13.56 0.75
N PRO A 137 -7.88 14.60 0.84
CA PRO A 137 -8.55 15.16 -0.34
C PRO A 137 -7.56 15.64 -1.39
N SER A 138 -6.53 16.38 -0.96
CA SER A 138 -5.50 16.94 -1.83
C SER A 138 -4.57 15.86 -2.39
N ALA A 139 -4.22 14.85 -1.59
CA ALA A 139 -3.41 13.73 -2.02
C ALA A 139 -4.10 12.88 -3.10
N LEU A 140 -5.38 12.57 -2.93
CA LEU A 140 -6.14 11.75 -3.89
C LEU A 140 -6.52 12.51 -5.16
N ASP A 141 -6.65 13.84 -5.12
CA ASP A 141 -6.82 14.66 -6.32
C ASP A 141 -5.53 14.73 -7.17
N GLN A 142 -4.37 14.72 -6.51
CA GLN A 142 -3.05 14.90 -7.16
C GLN A 142 -2.33 13.58 -7.47
N THR A 143 -2.95 12.43 -7.23
CA THR A 143 -2.37 11.11 -7.48
C THR A 143 -3.37 10.18 -8.16
N GLU A 144 -2.87 9.17 -8.88
CA GLU A 144 -3.73 8.30 -9.69
C GLU A 144 -3.82 6.88 -9.09
N ARG A 145 -2.72 6.39 -8.52
CA ARG A 145 -2.58 4.99 -8.08
C ARG A 145 -2.57 4.84 -6.56
N VAL A 146 -2.56 5.94 -5.82
CA VAL A 146 -2.53 5.90 -4.35
C VAL A 146 -3.93 5.62 -3.81
N CYS A 147 -4.02 4.70 -2.87
CA CYS A 147 -5.24 4.44 -2.12
C CYS A 147 -5.03 4.84 -0.65
N SER A 148 -6.01 5.57 -0.12
CA SER A 148 -6.04 5.99 1.28
C SER A 148 -7.01 5.15 2.10
N SER A 149 -6.72 4.98 3.38
CA SER A 149 -7.65 4.37 4.35
C SER A 149 -7.41 4.86 5.77
N VAL A 150 -8.48 5.06 6.54
CA VAL A 150 -8.40 5.49 7.94
C VAL A 150 -9.15 4.49 8.80
N ASN A 151 -8.47 3.92 9.80
CA ASN A 151 -9.11 3.03 10.75
C ASN A 151 -9.59 3.81 11.98
N VAL A 152 -10.89 4.12 12.03
CA VAL A 152 -11.52 4.93 13.08
C VAL A 152 -12.02 4.14 14.28
N GLY A 153 -11.99 2.81 14.26
CA GLY A 153 -12.57 2.02 15.34
C GLY A 153 -12.16 0.55 15.35
N SER A 154 -12.36 -0.09 16.49
CA SER A 154 -12.20 -1.53 16.63
C SER A 154 -13.12 -2.07 17.71
N THR A 155 -13.55 -3.33 17.62
CA THR A 155 -14.35 -3.97 18.68
C THR A 155 -13.68 -3.89 20.05
N LYS A 156 -12.33 -3.84 20.09
CA LYS A 156 -11.57 -3.76 21.35
C LYS A 156 -11.54 -2.36 21.97
N THR A 157 -11.60 -1.32 21.16
CA THR A 157 -11.36 0.08 21.61
C THR A 157 -12.57 0.99 21.41
N GLY A 158 -13.65 0.48 20.83
CA GLY A 158 -14.79 1.28 20.42
C GLY A 158 -14.49 2.06 19.14
N ILE A 159 -15.12 3.21 19.00
CA ILE A 159 -15.02 4.08 17.82
C ILE A 159 -14.55 5.46 18.29
N ASP A 160 -13.54 6.01 17.63
CA ASP A 160 -13.16 7.40 17.82
C ASP A 160 -14.11 8.30 17.01
N MET A 161 -15.11 8.86 17.70
CA MET A 161 -16.11 9.74 17.09
C MET A 161 -15.52 11.09 16.64
N ASN A 162 -14.36 11.50 17.17
CA ASN A 162 -13.68 12.70 16.69
C ASN A 162 -13.09 12.45 15.29
N ALA A 163 -12.48 11.28 15.08
CA ALA A 163 -11.98 10.88 13.77
C ALA A 163 -13.12 10.63 12.76
N VAL A 164 -14.29 10.16 13.20
CA VAL A 164 -15.48 10.01 12.33
C VAL A 164 -16.05 11.37 11.90
N LYS A 165 -15.98 12.38 12.77
CA LYS A 165 -16.50 13.74 12.51
C LYS A 165 -15.64 14.53 11.51
N LEU A 166 -14.34 14.23 11.47
CA LEU A 166 -13.32 14.94 10.69
C LEU A 166 -13.50 14.72 9.18
#